data_AF-A0A935WA78-F1
#
_entry.id   AF-A0A935WA78-F1
#
_cell.length_a   1.000
_cell.length_b   1.000
_cell.length_c   1.000
_cell.angle_alpha   90.00
_cell.angle_beta   90.00
_cell.angle_gamma   90.00
#
_symmetry.space_group_name_H-M   'P 1'
#
loop_
_entity.id
_entity.type
_entity.pdbx_description
1 polymer ?
#
loop_
_entity_poly.entity_id
_entity_poly.type
_entity_poly.pdbx_seq_one_letter_code
_entity_poly.pdbx_strand_id
1 'polypeptide(L)'
;MEVIIEYLLSSVIVILLIGIVLFAYLRSHKKQTKINKLKIEKAKEFGFHEPISLHPVINEDICIGSGACVAACPEKDILGIVHGRGKLINASQCVGHGACFHACPVEAISLVMGTEKRGVELPHVSQNYETNIKGIYIAGELGGMGLIKNAVEQGSKAMENIIKTLPKQNDVKYDVIIVGAGPAGISASLTAANNKLKFLTLEQDSLGGTVFSFPRSKIIMTKPMNLPLHGKVKLFETSKSELLELWKDILEKNHISINENEKVLEILAYQNYFEVITNHDNYKCSKVLLSIGRRGSPKKLGVKGENLEKVAYRLLEPELINNQKVLIIGGGDTAVESALLLSEDGSNQVTLSYRSAVFNRLKPLNLEKINLAIKSKKINVIYESNLVEISNHDVKLKLNNEKIIPIPNDLVYIFAGGELPNKFLEKIGIKITKKYGETVLKH
;
A
#
# COMPACT_ATOMS: atom_id res chain seq x y z
N MET A 1 3.10 -59.01 41.46
CA MET A 1 2.40 -59.16 40.18
C MET A 1 1.47 -57.98 39.91
N GLU A 2 0.67 -57.57 40.91
CA GLU A 2 -0.24 -56.41 40.82
C GLU A 2 0.45 -55.09 40.46
N VAL A 3 1.58 -54.77 41.10
CA VAL A 3 2.36 -53.54 40.79
C VAL A 3 2.80 -53.49 39.33
N ILE A 4 3.21 -54.62 38.74
CA ILE A 4 3.63 -54.69 37.33
C ILE A 4 2.42 -54.47 36.41
N ILE A 5 1.26 -55.01 36.77
CA ILE A 5 0.01 -54.86 36.01
C ILE A 5 -0.47 -53.40 36.02
N GLU A 6 -0.38 -52.69 37.15
CA GLU A 6 -0.69 -51.26 37.25
C GLU A 6 0.26 -50.38 36.41
N TYR A 7 1.57 -50.66 36.44
CA TYR A 7 2.53 -49.95 35.58
C TYR A 7 2.27 -50.20 34.09
N LEU A 8 1.85 -51.42 33.72
CA LEU A 8 1.50 -51.75 32.34
C LEU A 8 0.22 -51.04 31.89
N LEU A 9 -0.82 -51.05 32.72
CA LEU A 9 -2.09 -50.35 32.45
C LEU A 9 -1.90 -48.84 32.32
N SER A 10 -1.17 -48.21 33.25
CA SER A 10 -0.88 -46.78 33.18
C SER A 10 -0.05 -46.41 31.94
N SER A 11 0.96 -47.22 31.60
CA SER A 11 1.76 -47.02 30.38
C SER A 11 0.91 -47.15 29.10
N VAL A 12 0.02 -48.14 29.03
CA VAL A 12 -0.89 -48.31 27.89
C VAL A 12 -1.84 -47.13 27.75
N ILE A 13 -2.40 -46.62 28.85
CA ILE A 13 -3.28 -45.44 28.82
C ILE A 13 -2.51 -44.20 28.33
N VAL A 14 -1.29 -43.97 28.81
CA VAL A 14 -0.45 -42.86 28.37
C VAL A 14 -0.12 -42.97 26.88
N ILE A 15 0.27 -44.16 26.40
CA ILE A 15 0.54 -44.40 24.97
C ILE A 15 -0.71 -44.16 24.13
N LEU A 16 -1.89 -44.59 24.60
CA LEU A 16 -3.15 -44.40 23.90
C LEU A 16 -3.51 -42.91 23.83
N LEU A 17 -3.35 -42.15 24.91
CA LEU A 17 -3.57 -40.70 24.93
C LEU A 17 -2.61 -39.97 23.98
N ILE A 18 -1.31 -40.30 24.02
CA ILE A 18 -0.30 -39.76 23.10
C ILE A 18 -0.68 -40.11 21.64
N GLY A 19 -1.10 -41.35 21.39
CA GLY A 19 -1.52 -41.82 20.07
C GLY A 19 -2.74 -41.07 19.54
N ILE A 20 -3.75 -40.80 20.38
CA ILE A 20 -4.94 -40.02 20.02
C ILE A 20 -4.56 -38.58 19.67
N VAL A 21 -3.72 -37.94 20.49
CA VAL A 21 -3.26 -36.56 20.25
C VAL A 21 -2.43 -36.48 18.97
N LEU A 22 -1.49 -37.41 18.76
CA LEU A 22 -0.70 -37.50 17.52
C LEU A 22 -1.59 -37.74 16.30
N PHE A 23 -2.56 -38.63 16.40
CA PHE A 23 -3.50 -38.89 15.31
C PHE A 23 -4.33 -37.66 14.95
N ALA A 24 -4.89 -36.97 15.95
CA ALA A 24 -5.64 -35.73 15.76
C ALA A 24 -4.77 -34.64 15.12
N TYR A 25 -3.53 -34.50 15.61
CA TYR A 25 -2.54 -33.56 15.07
C TYR A 25 -2.21 -33.85 13.60
N LEU A 26 -1.84 -35.10 13.27
CA LEU A 26 -1.51 -35.52 11.90
C LEU A 26 -2.71 -35.36 10.94
N ARG A 27 -3.92 -35.70 11.41
CA ARG A 27 -5.16 -35.53 10.63
C ARG A 27 -5.44 -34.05 10.35
N SER A 28 -5.28 -33.18 11.36
CA SER A 28 -5.43 -31.73 11.21
C SER A 28 -4.42 -31.17 10.20
N HIS A 29 -3.14 -31.56 10.32
CA HIS A 29 -2.07 -31.15 9.40
C HIS A 29 -2.33 -31.60 7.95
N LYS A 30 -2.78 -32.84 7.74
CA LYS A 30 -3.15 -33.32 6.40
C LYS A 30 -4.30 -32.52 5.81
N LYS A 31 -5.33 -32.20 6.62
CA LYS A 31 -6.47 -31.39 6.19
C LYS A 31 -6.04 -29.96 5.81
N GLN A 32 -5.27 -29.29 6.67
CA GLN A 32 -4.75 -27.94 6.40
C GLN A 32 -3.86 -27.91 5.16
N THR A 33 -2.96 -28.89 5.02
CA THR A 33 -2.09 -29.01 3.83
C THR A 33 -2.92 -29.14 2.55
N LYS A 34 -3.98 -29.97 2.56
CA LYS A 34 -4.88 -30.12 1.40
C LYS A 34 -5.58 -28.80 1.05
N ILE A 35 -6.10 -28.08 2.05
CA ILE A 35 -6.75 -26.78 1.84
C ILE A 35 -5.76 -25.76 1.26
N ASN A 36 -4.58 -25.63 1.86
CA ASN A 36 -3.59 -24.65 1.43
C ASN A 36 -3.03 -24.96 0.03
N LYS A 37 -2.86 -26.24 -0.32
CA LYS A 37 -2.53 -26.64 -1.70
C LYS A 37 -3.57 -26.18 -2.70
N LEU A 38 -4.85 -26.43 -2.43
CA LEU A 38 -5.94 -25.98 -3.30
C LEU A 38 -5.96 -24.44 -3.43
N LYS A 39 -5.67 -23.71 -2.35
CA LYS A 39 -5.53 -22.25 -2.41
C LYS A 39 -4.35 -21.82 -3.30
N ILE A 40 -3.21 -22.48 -3.19
CA ILE A 40 -2.02 -22.22 -4.03
C ILE A 40 -2.32 -22.50 -5.51
N GLU A 41 -3.00 -23.61 -5.81
CA GLU A 41 -3.38 -23.98 -7.18
C GLU A 41 -4.32 -22.93 -7.80
N LYS A 42 -5.36 -22.53 -7.06
CA LYS A 42 -6.24 -21.42 -7.46
C LYS A 42 -5.45 -20.13 -7.65
N ALA A 43 -4.55 -19.79 -6.71
CA ALA A 43 -3.73 -18.59 -6.83
C ALA A 43 -2.84 -18.62 -8.09
N LYS A 44 -2.35 -19.79 -8.52
CA LYS A 44 -1.62 -19.93 -9.77
C LYS A 44 -2.51 -19.76 -10.99
N GLU A 45 -3.70 -20.37 -10.98
CA GLU A 45 -4.70 -20.25 -12.05
C GLU A 45 -5.13 -18.79 -12.27
N PHE A 46 -5.39 -18.05 -11.19
CA PHE A 46 -5.74 -16.64 -11.24
C PHE A 46 -4.55 -15.69 -11.39
N GLY A 47 -3.31 -16.18 -11.40
CA GLY A 47 -2.10 -15.36 -11.49
C GLY A 47 -1.75 -14.58 -10.20
N PHE A 48 -2.40 -14.87 -9.09
CA PHE A 48 -2.18 -14.28 -7.77
C PHE A 48 -0.98 -14.84 -7.00
N HIS A 49 -0.35 -15.90 -7.52
CA HIS A 49 0.80 -16.53 -6.90
C HIS A 49 2.08 -15.66 -6.98
N GLU A 50 2.16 -14.71 -7.90
CA GLU A 50 3.36 -13.88 -8.06
C GLU A 50 3.25 -12.56 -7.27
N PRO A 51 4.19 -12.26 -6.35
CA PRO A 51 4.18 -11.03 -5.57
C PRO A 51 4.35 -9.79 -6.46
N ILE A 52 3.82 -8.66 -5.99
CA ILE A 52 3.88 -7.38 -6.72
C ILE A 52 5.10 -6.56 -6.29
N SER A 53 5.54 -6.69 -5.04
CA SER A 53 6.60 -5.86 -4.46
C SER A 53 7.46 -6.62 -3.46
N LEU A 54 7.68 -6.04 -2.27
CA LEU A 54 8.32 -6.70 -1.13
C LEU A 54 7.44 -7.86 -0.64
N HIS A 55 8.03 -9.04 -0.48
CA HIS A 55 7.33 -10.25 -0.03
C HIS A 55 8.28 -11.16 0.76
N PRO A 56 7.76 -12.04 1.65
CA PRO A 56 8.60 -12.97 2.39
C PRO A 56 8.98 -14.19 1.56
N VAL A 57 10.25 -14.55 1.56
CA VAL A 57 10.77 -15.84 1.07
C VAL A 57 11.12 -16.69 2.28
N ILE A 58 10.58 -17.92 2.33
CA ILE A 58 10.76 -18.84 3.45
C ILE A 58 11.78 -19.90 3.05
N ASN A 59 12.83 -20.05 3.86
CA ASN A 59 13.77 -21.16 3.76
C ASN A 59 13.13 -22.43 4.34
N GLU A 60 12.79 -23.39 3.49
CA GLU A 60 12.12 -24.63 3.88
C GLU A 60 13.00 -25.58 4.70
N ASP A 61 14.33 -25.44 4.64
CA ASP A 61 15.27 -26.27 5.41
C ASP A 61 15.31 -25.84 6.88
N ILE A 62 15.18 -24.54 7.14
CA ILE A 62 15.21 -23.96 8.49
C ILE A 62 13.80 -23.93 9.12
N CYS A 63 12.75 -23.78 8.30
CA CYS A 63 11.40 -23.54 8.78
C CYS A 63 10.83 -24.71 9.61
N ILE A 64 10.63 -24.51 10.91
CA ILE A 64 10.05 -25.54 11.80
C ILE A 64 8.52 -25.69 11.71
N GLY A 65 7.84 -24.94 10.83
CA GLY A 65 6.40 -25.06 10.65
C GLY A 65 5.52 -24.50 11.78
N SER A 66 6.06 -23.63 12.64
CA SER A 66 5.36 -23.14 13.84
C SER A 66 4.05 -22.37 13.57
N GLY A 67 3.83 -21.89 12.34
CA GLY A 67 2.66 -21.09 11.99
C GLY A 67 2.66 -19.65 12.52
N ALA A 68 3.69 -19.22 13.26
CA ALA A 68 3.79 -17.87 13.82
C ALA A 68 3.71 -16.78 12.73
N CYS A 69 4.34 -17.01 11.57
CA CYS A 69 4.28 -16.10 10.44
C CYS A 69 2.87 -15.98 9.83
N VAL A 70 2.08 -17.06 9.86
CA VAL A 70 0.69 -17.09 9.38
C VAL A 70 -0.20 -16.31 10.33
N ALA A 71 -0.06 -16.55 11.63
CA ALA A 71 -0.82 -15.85 12.67
C ALA A 71 -0.50 -14.34 12.72
N ALA A 72 0.75 -13.96 12.45
CA ALA A 72 1.18 -12.56 12.46
C ALA A 72 0.77 -11.76 11.21
N CYS A 73 0.22 -12.38 10.17
CA CYS A 73 -0.16 -11.70 8.94
C CYS A 73 -1.56 -11.07 9.04
N PRO A 74 -1.70 -9.73 9.00
CA PRO A 74 -2.99 -9.05 9.11
C PRO A 74 -3.86 -9.22 7.87
N GLU A 75 -3.26 -9.35 6.68
CA GLU A 75 -3.99 -9.55 5.42
C GLU A 75 -4.69 -10.91 5.34
N LYS A 76 -4.25 -11.88 6.17
CA LYS A 76 -4.69 -13.29 6.18
C LYS A 76 -4.46 -13.97 4.82
N ASP A 77 -4.34 -15.30 4.79
CA ASP A 77 -4.21 -16.10 3.55
C ASP A 77 -3.02 -15.74 2.60
N ILE A 78 -2.07 -14.92 3.03
CA ILE A 78 -0.81 -14.68 2.29
C ILE A 78 0.15 -15.84 2.49
N LEU A 79 0.19 -16.37 3.71
CA LEU A 79 1.06 -17.45 4.15
C LEU A 79 0.21 -18.62 4.67
N GLY A 80 0.71 -19.83 4.53
CA GLY A 80 0.13 -21.00 5.18
C GLY A 80 1.12 -22.14 5.33
N ILE A 81 0.70 -23.19 6.05
CA ILE A 81 1.52 -24.37 6.28
C ILE A 81 1.17 -25.46 5.26
N VAL A 82 2.17 -25.96 4.56
CA VAL A 82 2.08 -27.03 3.56
C VAL A 82 3.16 -28.05 3.88
N HIS A 83 2.78 -29.30 4.14
CA HIS A 83 3.73 -30.36 4.55
C HIS A 83 4.59 -29.99 5.76
N GLY A 84 4.02 -29.26 6.72
CA GLY A 84 4.75 -28.83 7.93
C GLY A 84 5.75 -27.70 7.70
N ARG A 85 5.80 -27.10 6.50
CA ARG A 85 6.64 -25.93 6.20
C ARG A 85 5.77 -24.73 5.85
N GLY A 86 6.25 -23.52 6.16
CA GLY A 86 5.61 -22.30 5.72
C GLY A 86 5.78 -22.10 4.22
N LYS A 87 4.69 -21.77 3.52
CA LYS A 87 4.70 -21.39 2.09
C LYS A 87 3.86 -20.15 1.86
N LEU A 88 4.22 -19.42 0.80
CA LEU A 88 3.36 -18.39 0.22
C LEU A 88 2.14 -19.04 -0.43
N ILE A 89 0.97 -18.44 -0.21
CA ILE A 89 -0.29 -18.84 -0.84
C ILE A 89 -0.69 -17.77 -1.86
N ASN A 90 -0.99 -16.56 -1.39
CA ASN A 90 -1.44 -15.43 -2.22
C ASN A 90 -0.41 -14.30 -2.21
N ALA A 91 0.78 -14.54 -2.78
CA ALA A 91 1.89 -13.58 -2.67
C ALA A 91 1.59 -12.22 -3.33
N SER A 92 0.76 -12.17 -4.37
CA SER A 92 0.33 -10.91 -5.01
C SER A 92 -0.40 -9.96 -4.07
N GLN A 93 -1.05 -10.48 -3.03
CA GLN A 93 -1.80 -9.70 -2.05
C GLN A 93 -0.94 -9.27 -0.86
N CYS A 94 0.33 -9.69 -0.83
CA CYS A 94 1.25 -9.28 0.22
C CYS A 94 1.52 -7.78 0.09
N VAL A 95 1.18 -7.02 1.13
CA VAL A 95 1.46 -5.57 1.22
C VAL A 95 2.89 -5.27 1.70
N GLY A 96 3.75 -6.29 1.87
CA GLY A 96 5.15 -6.10 2.24
C GLY A 96 5.37 -5.56 3.66
N HIS A 97 4.45 -5.81 4.59
CA HIS A 97 4.51 -5.25 5.95
C HIS A 97 5.57 -5.89 6.87
N GLY A 98 6.15 -7.05 6.48
CA GLY A 98 7.26 -7.68 7.19
C GLY A 98 6.96 -8.27 8.57
N ALA A 99 5.70 -8.34 9.02
CA ALA A 99 5.42 -8.89 10.36
C ALA A 99 5.76 -10.39 10.47
N CYS A 100 5.63 -11.13 9.36
CA CYS A 100 6.06 -12.52 9.27
C CYS A 100 7.58 -12.69 9.54
N PHE A 101 8.40 -11.78 9.03
CA PHE A 101 9.86 -11.79 9.21
C PHE A 101 10.23 -11.71 10.70
N HIS A 102 9.62 -10.79 11.44
CA HIS A 102 9.86 -10.62 12.87
C HIS A 102 9.19 -11.70 13.75
N ALA A 103 8.11 -12.33 13.28
CA ALA A 103 7.41 -13.35 14.04
C ALA A 103 8.04 -14.75 13.91
N CYS A 104 9.00 -14.94 12.99
CA CYS A 104 9.62 -16.23 12.78
C CYS A 104 10.59 -16.55 13.93
N PRO A 105 10.34 -17.59 14.75
CA PRO A 105 11.18 -17.90 15.91
C PRO A 105 12.53 -18.51 15.54
N VAL A 106 12.66 -19.00 14.30
CA VAL A 106 13.87 -19.65 13.76
C VAL A 106 14.45 -18.86 12.60
N GLU A 107 14.01 -17.61 12.42
CA GLU A 107 14.60 -16.67 11.46
C GLU A 107 14.64 -17.17 10.00
N ALA A 108 13.78 -18.13 9.66
CA ALA A 108 13.73 -18.78 8.34
C ALA A 108 13.16 -17.88 7.22
N ILE A 109 12.85 -16.62 7.50
CA ILE A 109 12.18 -15.71 6.55
C ILE A 109 13.15 -14.61 6.15
N SER A 110 13.27 -14.37 4.85
CA SER A 110 13.91 -13.17 4.28
C SER A 110 12.84 -12.32 3.59
N LEU A 111 12.99 -11.00 3.58
CA LEU A 111 12.13 -10.12 2.77
C LEU A 111 12.84 -9.78 1.47
N VAL A 112 12.17 -10.08 0.37
CA VAL A 112 12.72 -9.99 -0.99
C VAL A 112 11.87 -9.05 -1.83
N MET A 113 12.53 -8.22 -2.64
CA MET A 113 11.88 -7.30 -3.57
C MET A 113 11.79 -7.86 -4.98
N GLY A 114 10.56 -7.94 -5.49
CA GLY A 114 10.30 -8.47 -6.82
C GLY A 114 10.57 -9.97 -6.90
N THR A 115 10.34 -10.55 -8.06
CA THR A 115 10.71 -11.93 -8.39
C THR A 115 11.77 -11.94 -9.48
N GLU A 116 12.28 -13.12 -9.82
CA GLU A 116 13.13 -13.32 -11.00
C GLU A 116 12.45 -12.84 -12.29
N LYS A 117 11.12 -12.94 -12.37
CA LYS A 117 10.33 -12.56 -13.56
C LYS A 117 9.78 -11.14 -13.48
N ARG A 118 9.51 -10.63 -12.27
CA ARG A 118 8.86 -9.34 -12.02
C ARG A 118 9.75 -8.45 -11.17
N GLY A 119 10.47 -7.55 -11.83
CA GLY A 119 11.29 -6.57 -11.14
C GLY A 119 10.49 -5.40 -10.56
N VAL A 120 11.01 -4.81 -9.48
CA VAL A 120 10.43 -3.63 -8.82
C VAL A 120 11.35 -2.44 -9.02
N GLU A 121 10.82 -1.38 -9.61
CA GLU A 121 11.55 -0.12 -9.79
C GLU A 121 11.59 0.67 -8.49
N LEU A 122 12.79 1.00 -8.04
CA LEU A 122 13.08 1.72 -6.81
C LEU A 122 14.25 2.69 -7.02
N PRO A 123 14.20 3.88 -6.41
CA PRO A 123 15.36 4.75 -6.39
C PRO A 123 16.48 4.13 -5.56
N HIS A 124 17.73 4.43 -5.94
CA HIS A 124 18.87 4.08 -5.11
C HIS A 124 18.89 4.96 -3.86
N VAL A 125 18.81 4.33 -2.69
CA VAL A 125 18.81 5.00 -1.38
C VAL A 125 19.84 4.32 -0.49
N SER A 126 20.75 5.10 0.09
CA SER A 126 21.75 4.62 1.05
C SER A 126 21.11 4.22 2.39
N GLN A 127 21.87 3.58 3.28
CA GLN A 127 21.43 3.30 4.65
C GLN A 127 21.05 4.58 5.43
N ASN A 128 21.60 5.72 5.00
CA ASN A 128 21.33 7.03 5.59
C ASN A 128 20.13 7.75 4.95
N TYR A 129 19.37 7.08 4.08
CA TYR A 129 18.24 7.63 3.32
C TYR A 129 18.62 8.64 2.23
N GLU A 130 19.92 8.89 2.01
CA GLU A 130 20.40 9.78 0.96
C GLU A 130 20.40 9.08 -0.40
N THR A 131 20.02 9.79 -1.46
CA THR A 131 20.04 9.31 -2.84
C THR A 131 21.45 9.37 -3.46
N ASN A 132 21.57 9.07 -4.75
CA ASN A 132 22.81 9.36 -5.49
C ASN A 132 23.10 10.85 -5.68
N ILE A 133 22.15 11.74 -5.36
CA ILE A 133 22.35 13.18 -5.37
C ILE A 133 22.55 13.64 -3.93
N LYS A 134 23.76 14.11 -3.64
CA LYS A 134 24.14 14.57 -2.30
C LYS A 134 23.20 15.69 -1.85
N GLY A 135 22.57 15.53 -0.69
CA GLY A 135 21.61 16.47 -0.12
C GLY A 135 20.13 16.21 -0.45
N ILE A 136 19.84 15.22 -1.30
CA ILE A 136 18.46 14.73 -1.53
C ILE A 136 18.28 13.38 -0.86
N TYR A 137 17.24 13.28 -0.03
CA TYR A 137 16.90 12.11 0.76
C TYR A 137 15.52 11.57 0.36
N ILE A 138 15.28 10.27 0.60
CA ILE A 138 14.01 9.59 0.32
C ILE A 138 13.55 8.82 1.56
N ALA A 139 12.28 8.98 1.94
CA ALA A 139 11.68 8.23 3.03
C ALA A 139 10.26 7.74 2.68
N GLY A 140 9.80 6.71 3.41
CA GLY A 140 8.46 6.16 3.28
C GLY A 140 8.36 5.07 2.23
N GLU A 141 7.21 4.97 1.57
CA GLU A 141 6.91 3.88 0.64
C GLU A 141 7.89 3.82 -0.55
N LEU A 142 8.52 4.94 -0.92
CA LEU A 142 9.58 4.97 -1.94
C LEU A 142 10.80 4.10 -1.58
N GLY A 143 11.08 3.91 -0.29
CA GLY A 143 12.09 2.96 0.20
C GLY A 143 11.61 1.50 0.17
N GLY A 144 10.37 1.27 -0.27
CA GLY A 144 9.78 -0.04 -0.55
C GLY A 144 9.14 -0.76 0.64
N MET A 145 8.82 -0.03 1.71
CA MET A 145 8.05 -0.53 2.85
C MET A 145 6.77 0.30 3.04
N GLY A 146 5.62 -0.25 2.64
CA GLY A 146 4.33 0.47 2.56
C GLY A 146 3.51 0.57 3.86
N LEU A 147 4.10 0.39 5.04
CA LEU A 147 3.39 0.53 6.31
C LEU A 147 3.48 1.95 6.89
N ILE A 148 2.39 2.43 7.52
CA ILE A 148 2.35 3.71 8.24
C ILE A 148 3.46 3.78 9.29
N LYS A 149 3.60 2.75 10.15
CA LYS A 149 4.70 2.69 11.13
C LYS A 149 6.08 2.86 10.49
N ASN A 150 6.34 2.11 9.42
CA ASN A 150 7.65 2.13 8.77
C ASN A 150 7.89 3.49 8.11
N ALA A 151 6.87 4.09 7.51
CA ALA A 151 6.95 5.42 6.93
C ALA A 151 7.29 6.48 7.99
N VAL A 152 6.63 6.43 9.15
CA VAL A 152 6.93 7.31 10.30
C VAL A 152 8.37 7.12 10.79
N GLU A 153 8.80 5.88 11.04
CA GLU A 153 10.17 5.60 11.49
C GLU A 153 11.23 6.06 10.49
N GLN A 154 11.00 5.84 9.19
CA GLN A 154 11.92 6.26 8.14
C GLN A 154 11.96 7.79 8.00
N GLY A 155 10.81 8.47 8.07
CA GLY A 155 10.75 9.93 8.03
C GLY A 155 11.58 10.56 9.13
N SER A 156 11.46 10.05 10.35
CA SER A 156 12.28 10.49 11.49
C SER A 156 13.78 10.25 11.26
N LYS A 157 14.17 9.01 10.90
CA LYS A 157 15.58 8.64 10.70
C LYS A 157 16.24 9.39 9.54
N ALA A 158 15.51 9.60 8.44
CA ALA A 158 16.00 10.39 7.32
C ALA A 158 16.28 11.84 7.75
N MET A 159 15.38 12.44 8.53
CA MET A 159 15.58 13.79 9.06
C MET A 159 16.77 13.87 10.03
N GLU A 160 16.95 12.88 10.91
CA GLU A 160 18.14 12.79 11.78
C GLU A 160 19.45 12.76 10.99
N ASN A 161 19.48 12.07 9.85
CA ASN A 161 20.66 12.05 8.98
C ASN A 161 20.84 13.36 8.22
N ILE A 162 19.76 14.01 7.80
CA ILE A 162 19.81 15.37 7.23
C ILE A 162 20.47 16.32 8.23
N ILE A 163 20.02 16.34 9.49
CA ILE A 163 20.54 17.22 10.55
C ILE A 163 22.06 17.08 10.69
N LYS A 164 22.60 15.86 10.66
CA LYS A 164 24.05 15.59 10.78
C LYS A 164 24.87 16.15 9.61
N THR A 165 24.24 16.41 8.47
CA THR A 165 24.91 16.85 7.23
C THR A 165 24.58 18.28 6.82
N LEU A 166 23.78 18.99 7.62
CA LEU A 166 23.48 20.40 7.39
C LEU A 166 24.76 21.24 7.53
N PRO A 167 24.96 22.24 6.67
CA PRO A 167 26.06 23.17 6.81
C PRO A 167 25.89 24.02 8.08
N LYS A 168 27.00 24.38 8.73
CA LYS A 168 26.98 25.22 9.94
C LYS A 168 26.45 26.63 9.69
N GLN A 169 26.64 27.14 8.46
CA GLN A 169 26.14 28.42 8.01
C GLN A 169 25.39 28.20 6.70
N ASN A 170 24.18 28.73 6.64
CA ASN A 170 23.23 28.45 5.56
C ASN A 170 22.56 29.76 5.16
N ASP A 171 22.92 30.28 3.97
CA ASP A 171 22.41 31.57 3.46
C ASP A 171 21.02 31.43 2.79
N VAL A 172 20.43 30.23 2.84
CA VAL A 172 19.11 29.95 2.30
C VAL A 172 18.05 30.02 3.38
N LYS A 173 16.82 30.34 2.96
CA LYS A 173 15.66 30.52 3.85
C LYS A 173 15.34 29.25 4.64
N TYR A 174 15.49 28.08 4.02
CA TYR A 174 15.14 26.78 4.61
C TYR A 174 16.36 25.85 4.69
N ASP A 175 16.55 25.20 5.82
CA ASP A 175 17.50 24.10 5.99
C ASP A 175 17.07 22.88 5.19
N VAL A 176 15.77 22.56 5.24
CA VAL A 176 15.20 21.41 4.55
C VAL A 176 13.81 21.71 4.00
N ILE A 177 13.55 21.27 2.76
CA ILE A 177 12.18 21.20 2.22
C ILE A 177 11.75 19.74 2.19
N ILE A 178 10.57 19.48 2.74
CA ILE A 178 9.96 18.15 2.80
C ILE A 178 8.85 18.09 1.75
N VAL A 179 8.93 17.14 0.83
CA VAL A 179 7.98 17.00 -0.28
C VAL A 179 7.06 15.81 -0.02
N GLY A 180 5.80 16.10 0.27
CA GLY A 180 4.72 15.16 0.58
C GLY A 180 4.42 15.10 2.08
N ALA A 181 3.16 15.29 2.47
CA ALA A 181 2.65 15.27 3.84
C ALA A 181 1.91 13.97 4.18
N GLY A 182 2.40 12.84 3.67
CA GLY A 182 2.03 11.52 4.16
C GLY A 182 2.67 11.20 5.51
N PRO A 183 2.49 9.97 6.06
CA PRO A 183 3.02 9.60 7.37
C PRO A 183 4.54 9.84 7.55
N ALA A 184 5.33 9.61 6.50
CA ALA A 184 6.77 9.89 6.52
C ALA A 184 7.07 11.41 6.59
N GLY A 185 6.37 12.22 5.80
CA GLY A 185 6.58 13.67 5.76
C GLY A 185 6.11 14.37 7.04
N ILE A 186 4.98 13.92 7.61
CA ILE A 186 4.50 14.40 8.92
C ILE A 186 5.54 14.09 10.00
N SER A 187 6.03 12.84 10.05
CA SER A 187 7.06 12.46 11.01
C SER A 187 8.35 13.25 10.82
N ALA A 188 8.78 13.48 9.58
CA ALA A 188 9.96 14.28 9.29
C ALA A 188 9.79 15.74 9.70
N SER A 189 8.60 16.31 9.50
CA SER A 189 8.25 17.68 9.91
C SER A 189 8.33 17.82 11.43
N LEU A 190 7.81 16.84 12.17
CA LEU A 190 7.91 16.79 13.63
C LEU A 190 9.37 16.66 14.10
N THR A 191 10.18 15.83 13.45
CA THR A 191 11.62 15.71 13.77
C THR A 191 12.37 17.02 13.48
N ALA A 192 12.07 17.69 12.36
CA ALA A 192 12.67 18.96 11.99
C ALA A 192 12.32 20.05 13.02
N ALA A 193 11.05 20.14 13.42
CA ALA A 193 10.58 21.05 14.46
C ALA A 193 11.23 20.76 15.83
N ASN A 194 11.33 19.49 16.24
CA ASN A 194 11.99 19.09 17.48
C ASN A 194 13.45 19.52 17.55
N ASN A 195 14.12 19.64 16.40
CA ASN A 195 15.50 20.08 16.27
C ASN A 195 15.63 21.56 15.84
N LYS A 196 14.53 22.32 15.86
CA LYS A 196 14.49 23.76 15.57
C LYS A 196 15.05 24.13 14.19
N LEU A 197 14.88 23.26 13.19
CA LEU A 197 15.27 23.56 11.81
C LEU A 197 14.31 24.57 11.17
N LYS A 198 14.81 25.35 10.22
CA LYS A 198 13.96 26.11 9.28
C LYS A 198 13.50 25.17 8.18
N PHE A 199 12.23 24.77 8.17
CA PHE A 199 11.72 23.85 7.15
C PHE A 199 10.41 24.31 6.55
N LEU A 200 10.09 23.73 5.39
CA LEU A 200 8.81 23.87 4.72
C LEU A 200 8.34 22.50 4.25
N THR A 201 7.08 22.17 4.49
CA THR A 201 6.47 20.92 4.03
C THR A 201 5.43 21.23 2.97
N LEU A 202 5.61 20.65 1.78
CA LEU A 202 4.79 20.87 0.59
C LEU A 202 3.96 19.61 0.29
N GLU A 203 2.66 19.76 0.09
CA GLU A 203 1.75 18.66 -0.26
C GLU A 203 0.89 19.03 -1.47
N GLN A 204 0.89 18.18 -2.49
CA GLN A 204 0.17 18.42 -3.74
C GLN A 204 -1.35 18.40 -3.56
N ASP A 205 -1.85 17.66 -2.57
CA ASP A 205 -3.26 17.48 -2.28
C ASP A 205 -3.56 17.98 -0.86
N SER A 206 -3.87 17.06 0.06
CA SER A 206 -4.20 17.35 1.44
C SER A 206 -3.39 16.51 2.41
N LEU A 207 -3.34 16.95 3.67
CA LEU A 207 -2.67 16.25 4.76
C LEU A 207 -3.01 14.75 4.81
N GLY A 208 -2.00 13.91 5.02
CA GLY A 208 -2.13 12.45 5.16
C GLY A 208 -1.88 11.66 3.87
N GLY A 209 -1.73 12.34 2.73
CA GLY A 209 -1.36 11.73 1.45
C GLY A 209 -2.27 10.58 1.04
N THR A 210 -1.71 9.37 0.88
CA THR A 210 -2.49 8.17 0.53
C THR A 210 -3.64 7.88 1.50
N VAL A 211 -3.46 8.17 2.80
CA VAL A 211 -4.50 7.92 3.82
C VAL A 211 -5.70 8.85 3.62
N PHE A 212 -5.47 10.09 3.19
CA PHE A 212 -6.54 11.02 2.85
C PHE A 212 -7.44 10.50 1.71
N SER A 213 -6.89 9.67 0.82
CA SER A 213 -7.64 9.10 -0.31
C SER A 213 -8.44 7.84 0.04
N PHE A 214 -8.35 7.33 1.27
CA PHE A 214 -9.12 6.15 1.66
C PHE A 214 -10.62 6.46 1.83
N PRO A 215 -11.51 5.48 1.64
CA PRO A 215 -12.91 5.62 2.05
C PRO A 215 -13.02 5.93 3.54
N ARG A 216 -14.06 6.68 3.96
CA ARG A 216 -14.28 7.01 5.38
C ARG A 216 -14.41 5.78 6.27
N SER A 217 -15.14 4.77 5.79
CA SER A 217 -15.36 3.49 6.48
C SER A 217 -14.13 2.59 6.56
N LYS A 218 -13.00 2.96 5.94
CA LYS A 218 -11.80 2.13 5.94
C LYS A 218 -11.15 2.12 7.31
N ILE A 219 -11.12 0.94 7.92
CA ILE A 219 -10.35 0.68 9.15
C ILE A 219 -8.87 0.60 8.80
N ILE A 220 -8.08 1.40 9.52
CA ILE A 220 -6.62 1.46 9.38
C ILE A 220 -6.02 0.71 10.56
N MET A 221 -5.30 -0.36 10.25
CA MET A 221 -4.55 -1.14 11.22
C MET A 221 -3.06 -0.82 11.04
N THR A 222 -2.39 -0.39 12.11
CA THR A 222 -0.93 -0.22 12.12
C THR A 222 -0.36 -0.66 13.45
N LYS A 223 0.93 -0.98 13.47
CA LYS A 223 1.65 -1.25 14.71
C LYS A 223 1.85 0.04 15.51
N PRO A 224 2.01 -0.06 16.85
CA PRO A 224 2.41 1.08 17.66
C PRO A 224 3.66 1.75 17.11
N MET A 225 3.65 3.08 17.09
CA MET A 225 4.70 3.91 16.53
C MET A 225 5.03 5.06 17.47
N ASN A 226 6.23 5.63 17.33
CA ASN A 226 6.63 6.80 18.09
C ASN A 226 6.60 8.01 17.16
N LEU A 227 5.85 9.04 17.52
CA LEU A 227 5.83 10.31 16.82
C LEU A 227 6.70 11.31 17.59
N PRO A 228 7.68 11.96 16.94
CA PRO A 228 8.41 13.07 17.55
C PRO A 228 7.44 14.15 18.03
N LEU A 229 7.74 14.81 19.15
CA LEU A 229 6.89 15.84 19.79
C LEU A 229 5.50 15.39 20.27
N HIS A 230 5.19 14.09 20.24
CA HIS A 230 3.93 13.55 20.74
C HIS A 230 4.10 12.29 21.59
N GLY A 231 5.03 11.41 21.22
CA GLY A 231 5.33 10.17 21.93
C GLY A 231 4.69 8.93 21.29
N LYS A 232 4.44 7.91 22.11
CA LYS A 232 4.03 6.58 21.64
C LYS A 232 2.54 6.53 21.33
N VAL A 233 2.20 6.31 20.06
CA VAL A 233 0.84 6.14 19.57
C VAL A 233 0.52 4.65 19.40
N LYS A 234 -0.63 4.23 19.94
CA LYS A 234 -1.21 2.90 19.72
C LYS A 234 -2.52 3.04 18.96
N LEU A 235 -2.54 2.55 17.74
CA LEU A 235 -3.72 2.50 16.88
C LEU A 235 -4.08 1.03 16.72
N PHE A 236 -5.32 0.65 17.01
CA PHE A 236 -5.78 -0.74 16.86
C PHE A 236 -6.66 -0.85 15.62
N GLU A 237 -7.86 -0.28 15.71
CA GLU A 237 -8.87 -0.21 14.65
C GLU A 237 -9.28 1.25 14.50
N THR A 238 -8.38 2.05 13.94
CA THR A 238 -8.58 3.50 13.83
C THR A 238 -9.21 3.81 12.48
N SER A 239 -10.24 4.63 12.47
CA SER A 239 -10.81 5.12 11.23
C SER A 239 -9.84 6.07 10.51
N LYS A 240 -10.05 6.28 9.21
CA LYS A 240 -9.34 7.33 8.47
C LYS A 240 -9.46 8.70 9.16
N SER A 241 -10.66 9.06 9.59
CA SER A 241 -10.94 10.38 10.15
C SER A 241 -10.18 10.61 11.46
N GLU A 242 -10.25 9.65 12.38
CA GLU A 242 -9.51 9.71 13.66
C GLU A 242 -8.00 9.85 13.45
N LEU A 243 -7.47 9.15 12.46
CA LEU A 243 -6.03 9.23 12.16
C LEU A 243 -5.64 10.58 11.55
N LEU A 244 -6.47 11.14 10.65
CA LEU A 244 -6.26 12.49 10.11
C LEU A 244 -6.38 13.56 11.19
N GLU A 245 -7.35 13.45 12.08
CA GLU A 245 -7.55 14.35 13.21
C GLU A 245 -6.35 14.30 14.16
N LEU A 246 -5.86 13.10 14.50
CA LEU A 246 -4.63 12.94 15.28
C LEU A 246 -3.44 13.69 14.65
N TRP A 247 -3.25 13.59 13.33
CA TRP A 247 -2.16 14.32 12.67
C TRP A 247 -2.35 15.83 12.70
N LYS A 248 -3.58 16.33 12.44
CA LYS A 248 -3.90 17.76 12.54
C LYS A 248 -3.61 18.29 13.93
N ASP A 249 -4.14 17.61 14.95
CA ASP A 249 -3.93 17.92 16.36
C ASP A 249 -2.46 18.06 16.73
N ILE A 250 -1.64 17.11 16.29
CA ILE A 250 -0.21 17.09 16.58
C ILE A 250 0.50 18.24 15.87
N LEU A 251 0.17 18.53 14.61
CA LEU A 251 0.76 19.62 13.86
C LEU A 251 0.38 20.98 14.46
N GLU A 252 -0.88 21.18 14.82
CA GLU A 252 -1.39 22.41 15.46
C GLU A 252 -0.74 22.65 16.82
N LYS A 253 -0.71 21.62 17.69
CA LYS A 253 -0.07 21.69 19.03
C LYS A 253 1.42 22.04 18.96
N ASN A 254 2.08 21.75 17.84
CA ASN A 254 3.49 22.03 17.62
C ASN A 254 3.73 23.22 16.68
N HIS A 255 2.68 23.96 16.30
CA HIS A 255 2.75 25.11 15.39
C HIS A 255 3.45 24.80 14.05
N ILE A 256 3.21 23.61 13.52
CA ILE A 256 3.76 23.18 12.23
C ILE A 256 2.71 23.40 11.14
N SER A 257 3.02 24.27 10.19
CA SER A 257 2.20 24.50 9.00
C SER A 257 2.66 23.63 7.84
N ILE A 258 1.70 23.14 7.05
CA ILE A 258 1.94 22.40 5.81
C ILE A 258 1.25 23.17 4.68
N ASN A 259 1.97 23.39 3.58
CA ASN A 259 1.40 23.98 2.38
C ASN A 259 0.68 22.89 1.58
N GLU A 260 -0.63 22.79 1.77
CA GLU A 260 -1.52 21.93 0.99
C GLU A 260 -1.84 22.55 -0.38
N ASN A 261 -2.24 21.72 -1.34
CA ASN A 261 -2.49 22.09 -2.75
C ASN A 261 -1.27 22.69 -3.48
N GLU A 262 -0.06 22.41 -3.01
CA GLU A 262 1.18 22.91 -3.59
C GLU A 262 2.06 21.76 -4.09
N LYS A 263 1.99 21.52 -5.41
CA LYS A 263 2.68 20.45 -6.09
C LYS A 263 4.08 20.89 -6.51
N VAL A 264 5.10 20.15 -6.04
CA VAL A 264 6.47 20.29 -6.55
C VAL A 264 6.53 19.77 -7.99
N LEU A 265 6.98 20.64 -8.90
CA LEU A 265 7.12 20.36 -10.32
C LEU A 265 8.55 19.94 -10.67
N GLU A 266 9.53 20.65 -10.10
CA GLU A 266 10.95 20.47 -10.39
C GLU A 266 11.82 20.73 -9.15
N ILE A 267 12.98 20.07 -9.09
CA ILE A 267 14.01 20.32 -8.10
C ILE A 267 15.34 20.48 -8.86
N LEU A 268 15.91 21.68 -8.79
CA LEU A 268 17.17 22.03 -9.44
C LEU A 268 18.29 22.06 -8.40
N ALA A 269 19.39 21.38 -8.68
CA ALA A 269 20.57 21.34 -7.82
C ALA A 269 21.60 22.41 -8.23
N TYR A 270 21.99 23.26 -7.28
CA TYR A 270 23.08 24.21 -7.43
C TYR A 270 24.23 23.83 -6.49
N GLN A 271 25.38 24.52 -6.58
CA GLN A 271 26.59 24.15 -5.82
C GLN A 271 26.38 24.02 -4.31
N ASN A 272 25.57 24.91 -3.71
CA ASN A 272 25.39 24.98 -2.25
C ASN A 272 23.93 24.89 -1.79
N TYR A 273 22.97 24.80 -2.71
CA TYR A 273 21.55 24.79 -2.39
C TYR A 273 20.72 24.10 -3.48
N PHE A 274 19.46 23.84 -3.17
CA PHE A 274 18.43 23.37 -4.09
C PHE A 274 17.38 24.45 -4.28
N GLU A 275 16.86 24.55 -5.49
CA GLU A 275 15.67 25.32 -5.82
C GLU A 275 14.53 24.35 -6.10
N VAL A 276 13.46 24.46 -5.32
CA VAL A 276 12.25 23.65 -5.42
C VAL A 276 11.17 24.51 -6.06
N ILE A 277 10.79 24.15 -7.28
CA ILE A 277 9.81 24.87 -8.09
C ILE A 277 8.45 24.18 -7.92
N THR A 278 7.43 24.95 -7.53
CA THR A 278 6.06 24.46 -7.35
C THR A 278 5.11 25.07 -8.39
N ASN A 279 3.84 24.70 -8.34
CA ASN A 279 2.79 25.37 -9.11
C ASN A 279 2.39 26.75 -8.55
N HIS A 280 2.93 27.16 -7.40
CA HIS A 280 2.62 28.43 -6.74
C HIS A 280 3.84 29.35 -6.63
N ASP A 281 4.97 28.86 -6.12
CA ASP A 281 6.16 29.66 -5.80
C ASP A 281 7.45 28.82 -5.94
N ASN A 282 8.61 29.47 -5.79
CA ASN A 282 9.93 28.85 -5.85
C ASN A 282 10.65 29.03 -4.51
N TYR A 283 11.20 27.95 -3.97
CA TYR A 283 11.87 27.95 -2.68
C TYR A 283 13.31 27.50 -2.76
N LYS A 284 14.18 28.14 -1.98
CA LYS A 284 15.58 27.74 -1.84
C LYS A 284 15.82 27.04 -0.51
N CYS A 285 16.50 25.90 -0.55
CA CYS A 285 16.85 25.14 0.65
C CYS A 285 18.21 24.45 0.54
N SER A 286 18.77 24.01 1.68
CA SER A 286 20.05 23.29 1.69
C SER A 286 19.88 21.81 1.37
N LYS A 287 18.79 21.21 1.83
CA LYS A 287 18.48 19.78 1.67
C LYS A 287 17.04 19.58 1.24
N VAL A 288 16.77 18.46 0.57
CA VAL A 288 15.42 18.05 0.19
C VAL A 288 15.14 16.65 0.73
N LEU A 289 13.98 16.45 1.35
CA LEU A 289 13.48 15.14 1.73
C LEU A 289 12.22 14.81 0.91
N LEU A 290 12.29 13.76 0.11
CA LEU A 290 11.18 13.26 -0.69
C LEU A 290 10.43 12.18 0.09
N SER A 291 9.19 12.49 0.47
CA SER A 291 8.24 11.62 1.16
C SER A 291 6.93 11.42 0.39
N ILE A 292 7.03 11.42 -0.95
CA ILE A 292 5.90 11.41 -1.91
C ILE A 292 5.20 10.05 -2.10
N GLY A 293 5.68 8.98 -1.44
CA GLY A 293 5.13 7.63 -1.55
C GLY A 293 5.24 7.01 -2.96
N ARG A 294 4.58 5.86 -3.19
CA ARG A 294 4.55 5.19 -4.51
C ARG A 294 3.22 5.29 -5.24
N ARG A 295 2.14 5.72 -4.57
CA ARG A 295 0.81 5.88 -5.18
C ARG A 295 0.88 6.71 -6.47
N GLY A 296 1.71 7.75 -6.46
CA GLY A 296 1.89 8.66 -7.58
C GLY A 296 0.61 9.40 -7.95
N SER A 297 0.59 9.95 -9.16
CA SER A 297 -0.59 10.64 -9.70
C SER A 297 -1.53 9.64 -10.38
N PRO A 298 -2.86 9.81 -10.29
CA PRO A 298 -3.78 8.98 -11.07
C PRO A 298 -3.44 9.01 -12.55
N LYS A 299 -3.45 7.85 -13.21
CA LYS A 299 -3.17 7.77 -14.63
C LYS A 299 -4.31 8.42 -15.41
N LYS A 300 -4.00 9.52 -16.10
CA LYS A 300 -4.88 10.16 -17.07
C LYS A 300 -5.02 9.28 -18.31
N LEU A 301 -6.21 9.22 -18.87
CA LEU A 301 -6.54 8.46 -20.08
C LEU A 301 -6.28 9.27 -21.36
N GLY A 302 -6.19 10.60 -21.25
CA GLY A 302 -6.00 11.50 -22.38
C GLY A 302 -7.23 11.62 -23.28
N VAL A 303 -8.41 11.27 -22.77
CA VAL A 303 -9.66 11.28 -23.54
C VAL A 303 -10.31 12.65 -23.53
N LYS A 304 -11.03 12.99 -24.59
CA LYS A 304 -11.77 14.25 -24.65
C LYS A 304 -12.85 14.27 -23.56
N GLY A 305 -12.94 15.38 -22.84
CA GLY A 305 -13.88 15.57 -21.71
C GLY A 305 -13.40 15.05 -20.36
N GLU A 306 -12.18 14.53 -20.27
CA GLU A 306 -11.58 14.04 -19.01
C GLU A 306 -11.43 15.13 -17.92
N ASN A 307 -11.44 16.40 -18.30
CA ASN A 307 -11.32 17.54 -17.38
C ASN A 307 -12.67 18.10 -16.91
N LEU A 308 -13.80 17.47 -17.27
CA LEU A 308 -15.12 17.90 -16.80
C LEU A 308 -15.27 17.67 -15.29
N GLU A 309 -16.04 18.52 -14.61
CA GLU A 309 -16.22 18.47 -13.14
C GLU A 309 -16.81 17.15 -12.65
N LYS A 310 -17.60 16.46 -13.49
CA LYS A 310 -18.18 15.14 -13.20
C LYS A 310 -17.15 14.00 -13.16
N VAL A 311 -15.89 14.26 -13.53
CA VAL A 311 -14.83 13.25 -13.63
C VAL A 311 -13.92 13.31 -12.41
N ALA A 312 -13.83 12.21 -11.68
CA ALA A 312 -13.00 12.11 -10.49
C ALA A 312 -12.08 10.87 -10.54
N TYR A 313 -10.94 10.94 -9.86
CA TYR A 313 -9.96 9.84 -9.76
C TYR A 313 -9.87 9.26 -8.35
N ARG A 314 -10.75 9.72 -7.47
CA ARG A 314 -10.85 9.35 -6.06
C ARG A 314 -12.32 9.36 -5.69
N LEU A 315 -12.73 8.39 -4.88
CA LEU A 315 -14.03 8.36 -4.25
C LEU A 315 -13.83 8.78 -2.79
N LEU A 316 -14.25 10.00 -2.44
CA LEU A 316 -13.99 10.59 -1.12
C LEU A 316 -15.15 10.34 -0.14
N GLU A 317 -16.38 10.63 -0.58
CA GLU A 317 -17.59 10.62 0.24
C GLU A 317 -18.71 9.88 -0.49
N PRO A 318 -18.61 8.54 -0.64
CA PRO A 318 -19.62 7.75 -1.35
C PRO A 318 -21.01 7.89 -0.73
N GLU A 319 -21.10 8.15 0.57
CA GLU A 319 -22.35 8.25 1.31
C GLU A 319 -23.20 9.48 0.90
N LEU A 320 -22.56 10.50 0.32
CA LEU A 320 -23.23 11.70 -0.18
C LEU A 320 -23.76 11.52 -1.62
N ILE A 321 -23.38 10.44 -2.30
CA ILE A 321 -23.75 10.17 -3.68
C ILE A 321 -24.98 9.27 -3.66
N ASN A 322 -26.14 9.84 -3.97
CA ASN A 322 -27.42 9.14 -4.00
C ASN A 322 -28.22 9.49 -5.26
N ASN A 323 -28.95 8.51 -5.78
CA ASN A 323 -29.80 8.65 -6.97
C ASN A 323 -29.02 9.12 -8.22
N GLN A 324 -27.75 8.74 -8.35
CA GLN A 324 -26.89 9.09 -9.49
C GLN A 324 -26.64 7.89 -10.40
N LYS A 325 -26.45 8.17 -11.70
CA LYS A 325 -25.87 7.22 -12.66
C LYS A 325 -24.36 7.33 -12.62
N VAL A 326 -23.71 6.37 -11.98
CA VAL A 326 -22.27 6.40 -11.77
C VAL A 326 -21.57 5.42 -12.71
N LEU A 327 -20.64 5.93 -13.50
CA LEU A 327 -19.74 5.11 -14.31
C LEU A 327 -18.38 5.00 -13.64
N ILE A 328 -17.90 3.77 -13.50
CA ILE A 328 -16.58 3.46 -12.94
C ILE A 328 -15.72 2.84 -14.03
N ILE A 329 -14.53 3.39 -14.27
CA ILE A 329 -13.57 2.88 -15.24
C ILE A 329 -12.44 2.16 -14.50
N GLY A 330 -12.29 0.86 -14.74
CA GLY A 330 -11.21 0.06 -14.17
C GLY A 330 -11.69 -1.29 -13.62
N GLY A 331 -10.74 -2.19 -13.36
CA GLY A 331 -11.03 -3.53 -12.84
C GLY A 331 -10.04 -4.02 -11.79
N GLY A 332 -9.35 -3.09 -11.11
CA GLY A 332 -8.57 -3.40 -9.91
C GLY A 332 -9.43 -3.29 -8.64
N ASP A 333 -8.86 -3.66 -7.49
CA ASP A 333 -9.59 -3.66 -6.22
C ASP A 333 -10.23 -2.31 -5.90
N THR A 334 -9.53 -1.19 -6.11
CA THR A 334 -10.10 0.16 -5.87
C THR A 334 -11.36 0.43 -6.69
N ALA A 335 -11.40 -0.03 -7.95
CA ALA A 335 -12.57 0.16 -8.80
C ALA A 335 -13.76 -0.67 -8.31
N VAL A 336 -13.50 -1.93 -7.94
CA VAL A 336 -14.52 -2.86 -7.47
C VAL A 336 -15.03 -2.49 -6.08
N GLU A 337 -14.16 -2.12 -5.15
CA GLU A 337 -14.54 -1.63 -3.82
C GLU A 337 -15.42 -0.39 -3.94
N SER A 338 -15.04 0.56 -4.80
CA SER A 338 -15.84 1.77 -5.07
C SER A 338 -17.20 1.45 -5.66
N ALA A 339 -17.26 0.50 -6.61
CA ALA A 339 -18.50 0.08 -7.24
C ALA A 339 -19.45 -0.59 -6.24
N LEU A 340 -18.90 -1.46 -5.38
CA LEU A 340 -19.65 -2.14 -4.33
C LEU A 340 -20.22 -1.13 -3.32
N LEU A 341 -19.39 -0.22 -2.82
CA LEU A 341 -19.80 0.84 -1.89
C LEU A 341 -20.93 1.70 -2.47
N LEU A 342 -20.78 2.18 -3.69
CA LEU A 342 -21.81 3.03 -4.33
C LEU A 342 -23.11 2.27 -4.65
N SER A 343 -23.05 0.95 -4.79
CA SER A 343 -24.21 0.10 -5.06
C SER A 343 -24.90 -0.45 -3.81
N GLU A 344 -24.33 -0.23 -2.63
CA GLU A 344 -24.73 -0.92 -1.39
C GLU A 344 -26.19 -0.61 -1.03
N ASP A 345 -26.53 0.68 -0.99
CA ASP A 345 -27.86 1.20 -0.64
C ASP A 345 -28.88 1.08 -1.79
N GLY A 346 -28.44 0.71 -2.99
CA GLY A 346 -29.29 0.56 -4.17
C GLY A 346 -29.87 1.87 -4.74
N SER A 347 -29.54 3.02 -4.16
CA SER A 347 -29.97 4.34 -4.65
C SER A 347 -29.30 4.71 -5.98
N ASN A 348 -28.07 4.26 -6.21
CA ASN A 348 -27.30 4.59 -7.41
C ASN A 348 -27.40 3.52 -8.50
N GLN A 349 -27.39 3.96 -9.76
CA GLN A 349 -27.21 3.08 -10.92
C GLN A 349 -25.72 2.99 -11.26
N VAL A 350 -25.07 1.92 -10.81
CA VAL A 350 -23.61 1.75 -10.99
C VAL A 350 -23.31 0.91 -12.22
N THR A 351 -22.53 1.47 -13.14
CA THR A 351 -21.94 0.76 -14.28
C THR A 351 -20.42 0.74 -14.15
N LEU A 352 -19.79 -0.42 -14.32
CA LEU A 352 -18.34 -0.58 -14.32
C LEU A 352 -17.87 -1.00 -15.72
N SER A 353 -16.96 -0.22 -16.30
CA SER A 353 -16.30 -0.49 -17.57
C SER A 353 -14.90 -1.03 -17.32
N TYR A 354 -14.60 -2.19 -17.92
CA TYR A 354 -13.30 -2.81 -17.80
C TYR A 354 -12.79 -3.34 -19.15
N ARG A 355 -11.53 -3.04 -19.46
CA ARG A 355 -10.90 -3.34 -20.75
C ARG A 355 -10.64 -4.82 -21.02
N SER A 356 -10.68 -5.68 -20.00
CA SER A 356 -10.39 -7.11 -20.15
C SER A 356 -11.67 -7.93 -20.01
N ALA A 357 -11.67 -9.14 -20.56
CA ALA A 357 -12.83 -10.04 -20.52
C ALA A 357 -13.12 -10.58 -19.10
N VAL A 358 -12.10 -10.67 -18.24
CA VAL A 358 -12.21 -11.20 -16.87
C VAL A 358 -11.34 -10.42 -15.90
N PHE A 359 -11.81 -10.29 -14.66
CA PHE A 359 -11.05 -9.71 -13.56
C PHE A 359 -9.84 -10.60 -13.21
N ASN A 360 -8.64 -10.12 -13.49
CA ASN A 360 -7.40 -10.87 -13.33
C ASN A 360 -6.53 -10.43 -12.15
N ARG A 361 -6.96 -9.41 -11.39
CA ARG A 361 -6.13 -8.72 -10.38
C ARG A 361 -6.85 -8.48 -9.05
N LEU A 362 -8.08 -8.98 -8.88
CA LEU A 362 -8.88 -8.73 -7.69
C LEU A 362 -8.52 -9.67 -6.54
N LYS A 363 -8.61 -9.16 -5.31
CA LYS A 363 -8.63 -10.01 -4.12
C LYS A 363 -9.82 -10.99 -4.18
N PRO A 364 -9.68 -12.25 -3.74
CA PRO A 364 -10.74 -13.26 -3.81
C PRO A 364 -12.07 -12.80 -3.20
N LEU A 365 -12.02 -12.12 -2.05
CA LEU A 365 -13.22 -11.59 -1.41
C LEU A 365 -13.92 -10.54 -2.29
N ASN A 366 -13.14 -9.64 -2.92
CA ASN A 366 -13.69 -8.64 -3.84
C ASN A 366 -14.25 -9.29 -5.10
N LEU A 367 -13.59 -10.32 -5.62
CA LEU A 367 -14.06 -11.12 -6.75
C LEU A 367 -15.39 -11.82 -6.44
N GLU A 368 -15.53 -12.42 -5.27
CA GLU A 368 -16.79 -13.04 -4.82
C GLU A 368 -17.90 -11.99 -4.69
N LYS A 369 -17.61 -10.86 -4.02
CA LYS A 369 -18.58 -9.77 -3.82
C LYS A 369 -19.05 -9.16 -5.14
N ILE A 370 -18.16 -8.87 -6.08
CA ILE A 370 -18.54 -8.29 -7.38
C ILE A 370 -19.35 -9.27 -8.21
N ASN A 371 -19.02 -10.57 -8.20
CA ASN A 371 -19.80 -11.58 -8.92
C ASN A 371 -21.23 -11.71 -8.37
N LEU A 372 -21.40 -11.63 -7.03
CA LEU A 372 -22.72 -11.59 -6.40
C LEU A 372 -23.49 -10.31 -6.78
N ALA A 373 -22.82 -9.15 -6.80
CA ALA A 373 -23.43 -7.88 -7.20
C ALA A 373 -23.87 -7.87 -8.68
N ILE A 374 -23.08 -8.48 -9.58
CA ILE A 374 -23.44 -8.67 -11.00
C ILE A 374 -24.64 -9.60 -11.12
N LYS A 375 -24.63 -10.74 -10.41
CA LYS A 375 -25.72 -11.73 -10.47
C LYS A 375 -27.04 -11.17 -9.94
N SER A 376 -26.97 -10.34 -8.89
CA SER A 376 -28.13 -9.64 -8.33
C SER A 376 -28.53 -8.37 -9.10
N LYS A 377 -27.85 -8.06 -10.21
CA LYS A 377 -28.06 -6.86 -11.04
C LYS A 377 -27.91 -5.54 -10.28
N LYS A 378 -27.20 -5.53 -9.15
CA LYS A 378 -26.84 -4.30 -8.42
C LYS A 378 -25.80 -3.47 -9.16
N ILE A 379 -24.90 -4.14 -9.87
CA ILE A 379 -23.84 -3.49 -10.66
C ILE A 379 -23.91 -4.05 -12.08
N ASN A 380 -23.97 -3.16 -13.07
CA ASN A 380 -23.79 -3.52 -14.47
C ASN A 380 -22.31 -3.49 -14.84
N VAL A 381 -21.78 -4.55 -15.44
CA VAL A 381 -20.37 -4.60 -15.87
C VAL A 381 -20.29 -4.75 -17.37
N ILE A 382 -19.53 -3.84 -18.00
CA ILE A 382 -19.24 -3.85 -19.43
C ILE A 382 -17.78 -4.26 -19.61
N TYR A 383 -17.57 -5.54 -19.91
CA TYR A 383 -16.25 -6.08 -20.22
C TYR A 383 -15.79 -5.66 -21.60
N GLU A 384 -14.47 -5.82 -21.83
CA GLU A 384 -13.79 -5.51 -23.07
C GLU A 384 -14.15 -4.14 -23.65
N SER A 385 -14.26 -3.15 -22.76
CA SER A 385 -14.66 -1.79 -23.09
C SER A 385 -13.58 -0.78 -22.72
N ASN A 386 -13.37 0.21 -23.59
CA ASN A 386 -12.44 1.31 -23.40
C ASN A 386 -13.18 2.64 -23.54
N LEU A 387 -12.93 3.57 -22.61
CA LEU A 387 -13.47 4.91 -22.67
C LEU A 387 -12.79 5.71 -23.80
N VAL A 388 -13.58 6.40 -24.62
CA VAL A 388 -13.09 7.19 -25.77
C VAL A 388 -13.36 8.69 -25.60
N GLU A 389 -14.54 9.04 -25.12
CA GLU A 389 -14.97 10.43 -24.97
C GLU A 389 -15.95 10.54 -23.80
N ILE A 390 -15.86 11.65 -23.06
CA ILE A 390 -16.77 12.03 -21.98
C ILE A 390 -17.51 13.29 -22.41
N SER A 391 -18.83 13.24 -22.38
CA SER A 391 -19.74 14.37 -22.60
C SER A 391 -20.39 14.77 -21.26
N ASN A 392 -21.14 15.88 -21.25
CA ASN A 392 -21.82 16.35 -20.04
C ASN A 392 -22.83 15.34 -19.47
N HIS A 393 -23.52 14.57 -20.32
CA HIS A 393 -24.61 13.66 -19.90
C HIS A 393 -24.39 12.18 -20.27
N ASP A 394 -23.36 11.89 -21.07
CA ASP A 394 -23.04 10.54 -21.51
C ASP A 394 -21.52 10.36 -21.65
N VAL A 395 -21.10 9.11 -21.82
CA VAL A 395 -19.77 8.77 -22.31
C VAL A 395 -19.89 7.86 -23.51
N LYS A 396 -18.83 7.81 -24.31
CA LYS A 396 -18.67 6.83 -25.39
C LYS A 396 -17.67 5.75 -24.97
N LEU A 397 -18.15 4.51 -24.92
CA LEU A 397 -17.31 3.33 -24.73
C LEU A 397 -17.12 2.61 -26.05
N LYS A 398 -15.87 2.28 -26.40
CA LYS A 398 -15.52 1.42 -27.52
C LYS A 398 -15.37 -0.02 -27.02
N LEU A 399 -16.17 -0.92 -27.56
CA LEU A 399 -16.10 -2.35 -27.31
C LEU A 399 -15.05 -3.03 -28.20
N ASN A 400 -14.67 -4.27 -27.87
CA ASN A 400 -13.70 -5.05 -28.64
C ASN A 400 -14.10 -5.30 -30.10
N ASN A 401 -15.40 -5.34 -30.39
CA ASN A 401 -15.92 -5.44 -31.75
C ASN A 401 -15.93 -4.09 -32.50
N GLU A 402 -15.12 -3.11 -32.04
CA GLU A 402 -15.00 -1.75 -32.57
C GLU A 402 -16.29 -0.90 -32.48
N LYS A 403 -17.39 -1.46 -31.96
CA LYS A 403 -18.66 -0.74 -31.78
C LYS A 403 -18.51 0.29 -30.66
N ILE A 404 -18.97 1.51 -30.93
CA ILE A 404 -19.05 2.57 -29.94
C ILE A 404 -20.48 2.62 -29.39
N ILE A 405 -20.62 2.55 -28.07
CA ILE A 405 -21.90 2.65 -27.38
C ILE A 405 -21.93 3.87 -26.46
N PRO A 406 -23.02 4.66 -26.46
CA PRO A 406 -23.22 5.72 -25.49
C PRO A 406 -23.73 5.14 -24.16
N ILE A 407 -23.18 5.61 -23.04
CA ILE A 407 -23.63 5.26 -21.68
C ILE A 407 -24.02 6.54 -20.94
N PRO A 408 -25.31 6.76 -20.64
CA PRO A 408 -25.74 7.87 -19.80
C PRO A 408 -25.12 7.80 -18.41
N ASN A 409 -24.60 8.91 -17.92
CA ASN A 409 -23.98 8.99 -16.59
C ASN A 409 -23.99 10.42 -16.07
N ASP A 410 -24.06 10.54 -14.76
CA ASP A 410 -23.98 11.81 -14.04
C ASP A 410 -22.58 12.01 -13.46
N LEU A 411 -21.92 10.92 -13.05
CA LEU A 411 -20.56 10.93 -12.48
C LEU A 411 -19.68 9.86 -13.13
N VAL A 412 -18.39 10.17 -13.31
CA VAL A 412 -17.39 9.25 -13.85
C VAL A 412 -16.21 9.14 -12.89
N TYR A 413 -15.95 7.94 -12.40
CA TYR A 413 -14.76 7.64 -11.59
C TYR A 413 -13.73 6.85 -12.40
N ILE A 414 -12.52 7.39 -12.55
CA ILE A 414 -11.44 6.75 -13.31
C ILE A 414 -10.43 6.12 -12.35
N PHE A 415 -10.39 4.79 -12.33
CA PHE A 415 -9.47 3.96 -11.56
C PHE A 415 -8.59 3.11 -12.48
N ALA A 416 -7.88 3.77 -13.39
CA ALA A 416 -7.00 3.14 -14.39
C ALA A 416 -5.58 2.81 -13.87
N GLY A 417 -5.34 2.96 -12.57
CA GLY A 417 -4.03 2.85 -11.92
C GLY A 417 -3.37 4.22 -11.70
N GLY A 418 -2.17 4.21 -11.12
CA GLY A 418 -1.35 5.40 -10.90
C GLY A 418 -0.08 5.37 -11.75
N GLU A 419 0.41 6.54 -12.12
CA GLU A 419 1.77 6.71 -12.63
C GLU A 419 2.71 6.85 -11.43
N LEU A 420 3.64 5.90 -11.29
CA LEU A 420 4.70 5.98 -10.29
C LEU A 420 5.49 7.29 -10.48
N PRO A 421 6.05 7.88 -9.40
CA PRO A 421 6.82 9.12 -9.50
C PRO A 421 8.19 8.96 -10.19
N ASN A 422 8.41 7.87 -10.92
CA ASN A 422 9.70 7.52 -11.52
C ASN A 422 10.20 8.61 -12.47
N LYS A 423 9.35 9.11 -13.37
CA LYS A 423 9.70 10.21 -14.29
C LYS A 423 10.11 11.48 -13.54
N PHE A 424 9.45 11.77 -12.41
CA PHE A 424 9.80 12.92 -11.57
C PHE A 424 11.17 12.72 -10.92
N LEU A 425 11.44 11.54 -10.35
CA LEU A 425 12.73 11.21 -9.76
C LEU A 425 13.87 11.22 -10.80
N GLU A 426 13.63 10.67 -11.99
CA GLU A 426 14.59 10.66 -13.11
C GLU A 426 14.90 12.07 -13.60
N LYS A 427 13.89 12.96 -13.68
CA LYS A 427 14.09 14.37 -14.05
C LYS A 427 15.01 15.12 -13.08
N ILE A 428 14.98 14.75 -11.80
CA ILE A 428 15.90 15.29 -10.78
C ILE A 428 17.32 14.70 -10.96
N GLY A 429 17.46 13.55 -11.62
CA GLY A 429 18.71 12.81 -11.80
C GLY A 429 18.89 11.65 -10.79
N ILE A 430 17.83 11.27 -10.09
CA ILE A 430 17.86 10.14 -9.15
C ILE A 430 17.85 8.84 -9.96
N LYS A 431 18.84 7.99 -9.72
CA LYS A 431 18.97 6.70 -10.39
C LYS A 431 17.90 5.74 -9.87
N ILE A 432 17.10 5.20 -10.79
CA ILE A 432 16.13 4.15 -10.52
C ILE A 432 16.72 2.83 -10.99
N THR A 433 16.73 1.83 -10.10
CA THR A 433 17.13 0.47 -10.43
C THR A 433 15.92 -0.45 -10.32
N LYS A 434 15.90 -1.45 -11.21
CA LYS A 434 14.87 -2.48 -11.20
C LYS A 434 15.44 -3.71 -10.51
N LYS A 435 14.93 -4.01 -9.31
CA LYS A 435 15.37 -5.13 -8.48
C LYS A 435 14.60 -6.39 -8.84
N TYR A 436 15.30 -7.50 -9.08
CA TYR A 436 14.72 -8.80 -9.43
C TYR A 436 15.09 -9.83 -8.35
N GLY A 437 14.19 -10.04 -7.38
CA GLY A 437 14.42 -11.03 -6.33
C GLY A 437 15.54 -10.65 -5.35
N GLU A 438 15.84 -9.37 -5.18
CA GLU A 438 16.89 -8.92 -4.26
C GLU A 438 16.42 -8.97 -2.80
N THR A 439 17.23 -9.56 -1.93
CA THR A 439 16.97 -9.59 -0.48
C THR A 439 17.19 -8.22 0.14
N VAL A 440 16.15 -7.68 0.77
CA VAL A 440 16.17 -6.39 1.48
C VAL A 440 16.48 -6.59 2.97
N LEU A 441 15.86 -7.60 3.58
CA LEU A 441 16.12 -7.98 4.97
C LEU A 441 16.33 -9.48 5.06
N LYS A 442 17.37 -9.86 5.79
CA LYS A 442 17.73 -11.22 6.15
C LYS A 442 18.17 -11.19 7.61
N HIS A 443 17.79 -12.21 8.36
CA HIS A 443 18.33 -12.43 9.70
C HIS A 443 19.78 -12.91 9.63
#